data_AF-A0A2H1WC57-F1
#
_entry.id   AF-A0A2H1WC57-F1
#
_cell.length_a   1.000
_cell.length_b   1.000
_cell.length_c   1.000
_cell.angle_alpha   90.00
_cell.angle_beta   90.00
_cell.angle_gamma   90.00
#
_symmetry.space_group_name_H-M   'P 1'
#
loop_
_entity.id
_entity.type
_entity.pdbx_description
1 polymer ?
#
loop_
_entity_poly.entity_id
_entity_poly.type
_entity_poly.pdbx_seq_one_letter_code
_entity_poly.pdbx_strand_id
1 'polypeptide(L)'
;LRGSQLPSHRTFMTSSVDLLVDSLCATSVICRLSGPFSHIISLPPGVGMIAAGAYDIIVAGGVEFMSDVPIRHSRKMRSLLLRLNRAKTPAQRLSLIASIRPDFFAPELPAVAEFSSGETMGHSADRLAAAFGASRQEQDDYALRSHKLAAEAQQKGYFTDLIPVKVDGKDGVVDKDNGIRVSTPEQLAKLKPAFIKPHGTVTAANASFLTDGASACLVMSEAKAKELGLKPKAYLRDFTYVAQDPVDQLLLGPAYGIPKILEKAGLKMSDIDTWEIHEAFAGQILANLKAMDSDWFAQTYLGRQTKVGAPDLDKWNKWGGSLSIGHPFAATGVRLAMHTAHRLVREDGQFGVISACAAGGQGVAMILERHPDATCN
;
A
#
# COMPACT_ATOMS: atom_id res chain seq x y z
N LEU A 1 -62.07 2.79 -14.64
CA LEU A 1 -60.86 2.15 -15.23
C LEU A 1 -59.71 2.37 -14.25
N ARG A 2 -59.22 1.26 -13.67
CA ARG A 2 -58.04 1.01 -12.79
C ARG A 2 -57.02 2.18 -12.70
N GLY A 3 -56.50 2.66 -11.57
CA GLY A 3 -56.28 2.08 -10.24
C GLY A 3 -54.89 1.46 -10.11
N SER A 4 -53.92 2.14 -9.48
CA SER A 4 -52.77 1.63 -8.66
C SER A 4 -51.61 2.66 -8.65
N GLN A 5 -51.36 3.35 -7.53
CA GLN A 5 -50.34 3.03 -6.52
C GLN A 5 -48.89 2.96 -7.05
N LEU A 6 -48.10 3.99 -6.73
CA LEU A 6 -46.64 3.97 -6.78
C LEU A 6 -46.10 3.09 -5.64
N PRO A 7 -45.23 2.10 -5.90
CA PRO A 7 -44.56 1.37 -4.84
C PRO A 7 -43.33 2.13 -4.35
N SER A 8 -43.19 2.11 -3.03
CA SER A 8 -42.01 2.41 -2.23
C SER A 8 -40.90 1.37 -2.42
N HIS A 9 -39.68 1.76 -2.01
CA HIS A 9 -38.49 0.93 -1.75
C HIS A 9 -37.93 0.06 -2.89
N ARG A 10 -36.80 0.51 -3.47
CA ARG A 10 -35.78 -0.40 -4.02
C ARG A 10 -34.43 -0.10 -3.37
N THR A 11 -34.01 -1.05 -2.55
CA THR A 11 -32.69 -1.23 -1.98
C THR A 11 -31.66 -1.32 -3.10
N PHE A 12 -30.63 -0.46 -3.07
CA PHE A 12 -29.46 -0.58 -3.94
C PHE A 12 -28.61 -1.76 -3.46
N MET A 13 -28.58 -2.86 -4.22
CA MET A 13 -27.64 -3.96 -4.01
C MET A 13 -26.31 -3.63 -4.69
N THR A 14 -25.25 -3.55 -3.89
CA THR A 14 -23.86 -3.35 -4.31
C THR A 14 -23.30 -4.67 -4.86
N SER A 15 -22.92 -4.71 -6.13
CA SER A 15 -22.32 -5.86 -6.81
C SER A 15 -20.79 -5.84 -6.68
N SER A 16 -20.22 -7.01 -6.34
CA SER A 16 -18.82 -7.23 -5.93
C SER A 16 -18.00 -7.83 -7.12
N VAL A 17 -16.66 -7.71 -7.19
CA VAL A 17 -15.86 -7.86 -8.46
C VAL A 17 -14.60 -8.76 -8.40
N ASP A 18 -14.39 -9.84 -9.18
CA ASP A 18 -13.31 -10.83 -8.90
C ASP A 18 -12.07 -10.89 -9.80
N LEU A 19 -11.01 -11.54 -9.28
CA LEU A 19 -9.61 -11.52 -9.71
C LEU A 19 -9.06 -12.89 -10.21
N LEU A 20 -8.55 -13.01 -11.46
CA LEU A 20 -7.29 -13.68 -11.93
C LEU A 20 -7.18 -14.05 -13.44
N VAL A 21 -5.91 -14.26 -13.85
CA VAL A 21 -5.19 -13.98 -15.10
C VAL A 21 -5.17 -15.11 -16.15
N ASP A 22 -5.37 -14.78 -17.43
CA ASP A 22 -4.53 -15.23 -18.56
C ASP A 22 -4.68 -14.39 -19.85
N SER A 23 -3.52 -14.03 -20.42
CA SER A 23 -3.19 -13.51 -21.78
C SER A 23 -4.29 -12.86 -22.63
N LEU A 24 -4.26 -11.51 -22.80
CA LEU A 24 -4.55 -10.79 -24.07
C LEU A 24 -4.44 -9.25 -23.94
N CYS A 25 -3.76 -8.65 -24.92
CA CYS A 25 -3.80 -7.24 -25.36
C CYS A 25 -4.07 -6.16 -24.28
N ALA A 26 -3.05 -5.83 -23.47
CA ALA A 26 -3.15 -4.78 -22.45
C ALA A 26 -2.85 -3.38 -23.03
N THR A 27 -3.87 -2.52 -23.11
CA THR A 27 -3.65 -1.07 -23.12
C THR A 27 -3.26 -0.66 -21.70
N SER A 28 -1.98 -0.38 -21.51
CA SER A 28 -1.41 -0.07 -20.20
C SER A 28 -1.78 1.36 -19.77
N VAL A 29 -2.66 1.49 -18.77
CA VAL A 29 -2.82 2.76 -18.04
C VAL A 29 -1.65 2.87 -17.07
N ILE A 30 -0.49 3.28 -17.60
CA ILE A 30 0.67 3.64 -16.78
C ILE A 30 0.40 5.02 -16.20
N CYS A 31 -0.08 5.09 -14.96
CA CYS A 31 -0.14 6.35 -14.22
C CYS A 31 1.29 6.77 -13.79
N ARG A 32 2.06 7.31 -14.74
CA ARG A 32 3.44 7.80 -14.54
C ARG A 32 3.52 9.13 -13.77
N LEU A 33 2.38 9.74 -13.46
CA LEU A 33 2.30 11.14 -12.99
C LEU A 33 2.13 11.31 -11.48
N SER A 34 1.98 10.23 -10.72
CA SER A 34 1.61 10.31 -9.31
C SER A 34 2.62 9.60 -8.43
N GLY A 35 3.84 10.16 -8.29
CA GLY A 35 4.80 9.91 -7.18
C GLY A 35 4.84 8.47 -6.60
N PRO A 36 5.10 8.30 -5.30
CA PRO A 36 4.91 7.00 -4.63
C PRO A 36 3.43 6.56 -4.59
N PHE A 37 2.47 7.39 -4.99
CA PHE A 37 1.03 7.15 -4.81
C PHE A 37 0.46 5.90 -5.52
N SER A 38 1.19 5.24 -6.41
CA SER A 38 0.72 4.12 -7.23
C SER A 38 0.34 2.84 -6.46
N HIS A 39 0.65 2.75 -5.16
CA HIS A 39 0.63 1.51 -4.35
C HIS A 39 -0.60 0.62 -4.50
N ILE A 40 -1.82 1.17 -4.40
CA ILE A 40 -3.12 0.45 -4.49
C ILE A 40 -4.02 1.08 -5.57
N ILE A 41 -3.58 2.18 -6.18
CA ILE A 41 -4.42 3.03 -7.03
C ILE A 41 -4.76 2.36 -8.37
N SER A 42 -4.11 1.27 -8.79
CA SER A 42 -4.44 0.64 -10.08
C SER A 42 -5.76 -0.16 -10.07
N LEU A 43 -6.14 -0.76 -8.93
CA LEU A 43 -7.35 -1.59 -8.84
C LEU A 43 -8.64 -0.75 -8.93
N PRO A 44 -8.87 0.29 -8.09
CA PRO A 44 -10.16 0.97 -8.06
C PRO A 44 -10.59 1.70 -9.35
N PRO A 45 -9.72 2.41 -10.08
CA PRO A 45 -10.07 2.98 -11.38
C PRO A 45 -10.44 1.90 -12.39
N GLY A 46 -9.72 0.78 -12.37
CA GLY A 46 -10.03 -0.38 -13.19
C GLY A 46 -11.44 -0.94 -12.92
N VAL A 47 -11.74 -1.19 -11.64
CA VAL A 47 -13.08 -1.59 -11.19
C VAL A 47 -14.14 -0.57 -11.60
N GLY A 48 -13.84 0.73 -11.49
CA GLY A 48 -14.73 1.79 -11.94
C GLY A 48 -15.07 1.73 -13.43
N MET A 49 -14.10 1.41 -14.28
CA MET A 49 -14.32 1.25 -15.73
C MET A 49 -15.17 0.02 -16.06
N ILE A 50 -15.00 -1.09 -15.32
CA ILE A 50 -15.85 -2.28 -15.45
C ILE A 50 -17.27 -1.97 -14.99
N ALA A 51 -17.42 -1.35 -13.82
CA ALA A 51 -18.72 -0.97 -13.27
C ALA A 51 -19.47 0.03 -14.17
N ALA A 52 -18.75 0.91 -14.87
CA ALA A 52 -19.32 1.82 -15.85
C ALA A 52 -19.71 1.14 -17.18
N GLY A 53 -19.38 -0.14 -17.37
CA GLY A 53 -19.63 -0.89 -18.60
C GLY A 53 -18.71 -0.52 -19.75
N ALA A 54 -17.57 0.13 -19.49
CA ALA A 54 -16.61 0.50 -20.53
C ALA A 54 -15.77 -0.68 -20.99
N TYR A 55 -15.44 -1.60 -20.07
CA TYR A 55 -14.65 -2.81 -20.34
C TYR A 55 -15.18 -3.97 -19.50
N ASP A 56 -15.02 -5.21 -19.98
CA ASP A 56 -15.36 -6.42 -19.23
C ASP A 56 -14.14 -7.09 -18.57
N ILE A 57 -12.95 -6.80 -19.10
CA ILE A 57 -11.68 -7.43 -18.74
C ILE A 57 -10.61 -6.35 -18.68
N ILE A 58 -9.86 -6.29 -17.59
CA ILE A 58 -8.71 -5.40 -17.44
C ILE A 58 -7.56 -6.12 -16.75
N VAL A 59 -6.32 -5.71 -17.06
CA VAL A 59 -5.15 -6.05 -16.27
C VAL A 59 -4.79 -4.85 -15.41
N ALA A 60 -4.81 -5.03 -14.09
CA ALA A 60 -4.33 -4.05 -13.12
C ALA A 60 -2.99 -4.51 -12.55
N GLY A 61 -2.12 -3.57 -12.19
CA GLY A 61 -0.78 -3.91 -11.74
C GLY A 61 0.04 -2.70 -11.36
N GLY A 62 1.29 -2.94 -11.02
CA GLY A 62 2.28 -1.91 -10.76
C GLY A 62 3.68 -2.50 -10.76
N VAL A 63 4.67 -1.64 -11.00
CA VAL A 63 6.09 -1.99 -10.98
C VAL A 63 6.87 -0.87 -10.34
N GLU A 64 7.82 -1.23 -9.50
CA GLU A 64 8.77 -0.29 -8.92
C GLU A 64 10.18 -0.84 -8.98
N PHE A 65 11.14 0.03 -9.31
CA PHE A 65 12.55 -0.32 -9.39
C PHE A 65 13.38 0.78 -8.69
N MET A 66 13.70 0.53 -7.43
CA MET A 66 14.45 1.41 -6.53
C MET A 66 15.95 1.19 -6.59
N SER A 67 16.43 0.11 -7.20
CA SER A 67 17.88 -0.13 -7.39
C SER A 67 18.55 0.83 -8.37
N ASP A 68 17.81 1.44 -9.30
CA ASP A 68 18.35 2.37 -10.31
C ASP A 68 17.58 3.70 -10.34
N VAL A 69 17.49 4.36 -9.18
CA VAL A 69 16.87 5.69 -9.12
C VAL A 69 17.84 6.73 -9.71
N PRO A 70 17.43 7.52 -10.72
CA PRO A 70 18.31 8.47 -11.36
C PRO A 70 18.75 9.56 -10.37
N ILE A 71 20.07 9.73 -10.22
CA ILE A 71 20.65 10.83 -9.45
C ILE A 71 20.33 12.14 -10.16
N ARG A 72 19.63 13.05 -9.47
CA ARG A 72 19.20 14.33 -10.03
C ARG A 72 20.19 15.43 -9.67
N HIS A 73 20.39 16.36 -10.60
CA HIS A 73 20.98 17.66 -10.26
C HIS A 73 20.09 18.42 -9.27
N SER A 74 20.70 19.27 -8.44
CA SER A 74 19.98 20.13 -7.50
C SER A 74 18.84 20.91 -8.19
N ARG A 75 17.74 21.19 -7.46
CA ARG A 75 16.65 22.05 -7.96
C ARG A 75 17.17 23.38 -8.54
N LYS A 76 18.17 23.97 -7.91
CA LYS A 76 18.83 25.22 -8.36
C LYS A 76 19.45 25.07 -9.75
N MET A 77 20.22 24.01 -9.97
CA MET A 77 20.83 23.70 -11.26
C MET A 77 19.78 23.39 -12.34
N ARG A 78 18.78 22.57 -12.02
CA ARG A 78 17.68 22.26 -12.95
C ARG A 78 16.94 23.52 -13.39
N SER A 79 16.60 24.40 -12.45
CA SER A 79 15.96 25.69 -12.74
C SER A 79 16.85 26.59 -13.62
N LEU A 80 18.15 26.64 -13.33
CA LEU A 80 19.12 27.40 -14.13
C LEU A 80 19.24 26.87 -15.56
N LEU A 81 19.34 25.55 -15.75
CA LEU A 81 19.38 24.93 -17.09
C LEU A 81 18.10 25.19 -17.89
N LEU A 82 16.93 25.13 -17.25
CA LEU A 82 15.65 25.47 -17.89
C LEU A 82 15.60 26.95 -18.30
N ARG A 83 16.10 27.86 -17.46
CA ARG A 83 16.19 29.30 -17.76
C ARG A 83 17.19 29.58 -18.88
N LEU A 84 18.32 28.87 -18.92
CA LEU A 84 19.31 28.98 -19.99
C LEU A 84 18.71 28.57 -21.35
N ASN A 85 17.95 27.48 -21.40
CA ASN A 85 17.26 27.06 -22.62
C ASN A 85 16.19 28.07 -23.09
N ARG A 86 15.55 28.79 -22.17
CA ARG A 86 14.57 29.84 -22.49
C ARG A 86 15.20 31.19 -22.87
N ALA A 87 16.50 31.40 -22.59
CA ALA A 87 17.16 32.68 -22.87
C ALA A 87 17.42 32.84 -24.38
N LYS A 88 16.87 33.93 -24.94
CA LYS A 88 16.94 34.24 -26.38
C LYS A 88 18.18 35.04 -26.78
N THR A 89 18.78 35.79 -25.85
CA THR A 89 19.93 36.66 -26.14
C THR A 89 21.23 36.13 -25.54
N PRO A 90 22.38 36.34 -26.20
CA PRO A 90 23.69 35.94 -25.67
C PRO A 90 24.02 36.57 -24.31
N ALA A 91 23.63 37.82 -24.09
CA ALA A 91 23.84 38.52 -22.83
C ALA A 91 23.07 37.88 -21.66
N GLN A 92 21.81 37.47 -21.89
CA GLN A 92 21.00 36.75 -20.89
C GLN A 92 21.57 35.35 -20.59
N ARG A 93 22.14 34.67 -21.59
CA ARG A 93 22.81 33.38 -21.38
C ARG A 93 24.06 33.56 -20.52
N LEU A 94 24.88 34.57 -20.82
CA LEU A 94 26.12 34.83 -20.07
C LEU A 94 25.84 35.20 -18.61
N SER A 95 24.81 36.01 -18.34
CA SER A 95 24.43 36.36 -16.97
C SER A 95 23.92 35.17 -16.16
N LEU A 96 23.20 34.24 -16.81
CA LEU A 96 22.75 33.00 -16.18
C LEU A 96 23.91 32.04 -15.91
N ILE A 97 24.86 31.91 -16.84
CA ILE A 97 26.08 31.09 -16.62
C ILE A 97 26.91 31.69 -15.47
N ALA A 98 27.05 33.01 -15.41
CA ALA A 98 27.76 33.69 -14.32
C ALA A 98 27.10 33.49 -12.94
N SER A 99 25.82 33.09 -12.90
CA SER A 99 25.11 32.78 -11.66
C SER A 99 25.33 31.35 -11.13
N ILE A 100 26.04 30.50 -11.88
CA ILE A 100 26.38 29.14 -11.45
C ILE A 100 27.32 29.23 -10.24
N ARG A 101 26.94 28.53 -9.17
CA ARG A 101 27.73 28.42 -7.95
C ARG A 101 28.12 26.97 -7.68
N PRO A 102 29.21 26.71 -6.91
CA PRO A 102 29.63 25.35 -6.59
C PRO A 102 28.54 24.50 -5.92
N ASP A 103 27.64 25.09 -5.13
CA ASP A 103 26.52 24.39 -4.46
C ASP A 103 25.47 23.85 -5.44
N PHE A 104 25.49 24.27 -6.72
CA PHE A 104 24.55 23.79 -7.75
C PHE A 104 24.91 22.38 -8.22
N PHE A 105 26.20 22.01 -8.12
CA PHE A 105 26.70 20.70 -8.51
C PHE A 105 26.56 19.65 -7.41
N ALA A 106 26.12 20.03 -6.21
CA ALA A 106 25.82 19.07 -5.16
C ALA A 106 24.72 18.11 -5.65
N PRO A 107 24.99 16.79 -5.69
CA PRO A 107 24.00 15.80 -6.11
C PRO A 107 22.85 15.78 -5.09
N GLU A 108 21.62 15.84 -5.60
CA GLU A 108 20.43 15.68 -4.78
C GLU A 108 20.11 14.18 -4.76
N LEU A 109 20.51 13.50 -3.68
CA LEU A 109 20.14 12.10 -3.49
C LEU A 109 18.60 12.01 -3.46
N PRO A 110 18.00 10.99 -4.08
CA PRO A 110 16.56 10.77 -4.00
C PRO A 110 16.19 10.42 -2.55
N ALA A 111 15.90 11.43 -1.75
CA ALA A 111 15.28 11.22 -0.45
C ALA A 111 13.81 10.90 -0.67
N VAL A 112 13.31 9.85 -0.03
CA VAL A 112 11.86 9.59 0.12
C VAL A 112 11.30 10.59 1.14
N ALA A 113 11.36 11.87 0.77
CA ALA A 113 10.84 12.99 1.51
C ALA A 113 9.44 13.32 0.99
N GLU A 114 8.54 13.65 1.91
CA GLU A 114 7.25 14.19 1.53
C GLU A 114 7.48 15.53 0.79
N PHE A 115 6.82 15.67 -0.35
CA PHE A 115 6.86 16.85 -1.19
C PHE A 115 6.39 18.12 -0.47
N SER A 116 5.36 18.03 0.38
CA SER A 116 4.71 19.19 1.00
C SER A 116 5.41 19.63 2.30
N SER A 117 5.79 18.68 3.15
CA SER A 117 6.44 18.96 4.45
C SER A 117 7.96 18.97 4.38
N GLY A 118 8.57 18.33 3.36
CA GLY A 118 10.01 18.13 3.28
C GLY A 118 10.57 17.12 4.30
N GLU A 119 9.71 16.51 5.13
CA GLU A 119 10.08 15.50 6.12
C GLU A 119 10.23 14.13 5.45
N THR A 120 11.19 13.29 5.89
CA THR A 120 11.27 11.92 5.37
C THR A 120 10.25 11.01 6.03
N MET A 121 9.74 10.03 5.28
CA MET A 121 8.69 9.12 5.76
C MET A 121 9.03 8.45 7.10
N GLY A 122 10.30 8.11 7.32
CA GLY A 122 10.74 7.51 8.57
C GLY A 122 10.81 8.48 9.75
N HIS A 123 11.04 9.78 9.53
CA HIS A 123 10.93 10.78 10.60
C HIS A 123 9.46 10.94 11.03
N SER A 124 8.55 11.01 10.06
CA SER A 124 7.10 11.04 10.34
C SER A 124 6.66 9.78 11.07
N ALA A 125 7.19 8.60 10.73
CA ALA A 125 6.90 7.35 11.42
C ALA A 125 7.36 7.34 12.88
N ASP A 126 8.56 7.86 13.16
CA ASP A 126 9.12 7.91 14.52
C ASP A 126 8.33 8.89 15.40
N ARG A 127 8.02 10.08 14.86
CA ARG A 127 7.16 11.05 15.55
C ARG A 127 5.75 10.52 15.77
N LEU A 128 5.16 9.85 14.79
CA LEU A 128 3.84 9.24 14.92
C LEU A 128 3.83 8.13 15.98
N ALA A 129 4.85 7.28 15.98
CA ALA A 129 5.02 6.24 16.99
C ALA A 129 5.09 6.86 18.39
N ALA A 130 5.87 7.93 18.57
CA ALA A 130 5.94 8.66 19.83
C ALA A 130 4.59 9.29 20.23
N ALA A 131 3.86 9.90 19.27
CA ALA A 131 2.57 10.53 19.52
C ALA A 131 1.50 9.56 20.03
N PHE A 132 1.54 8.30 19.60
CA PHE A 132 0.64 7.23 20.05
C PHE A 132 1.27 6.34 21.14
N GLY A 133 2.45 6.69 21.67
CA GLY A 133 3.13 5.93 22.71
C GLY A 133 3.51 4.50 22.29
N ALA A 134 3.83 4.27 21.01
CA ALA A 134 4.40 3.01 20.52
C ALA A 134 5.89 2.93 20.88
N SER A 135 6.18 2.17 21.93
CA SER A 135 7.52 1.99 22.46
C SER A 135 8.43 1.27 21.46
N ARG A 136 9.75 1.43 21.65
CA ARG A 136 10.76 0.73 20.86
C ARG A 136 10.60 -0.79 20.93
N GLN A 137 10.29 -1.33 22.11
CA GLN A 137 10.12 -2.77 22.31
C GLN A 137 8.93 -3.30 21.51
N GLU A 138 7.78 -2.63 21.58
CA GLU A 138 6.59 -3.02 20.78
C GLU A 138 6.89 -3.02 19.27
N GLN A 139 7.66 -2.02 18.79
CA GLN A 139 8.04 -1.93 17.38
C GLN A 139 8.95 -3.08 16.94
N ASP A 140 9.95 -3.43 17.75
CA ASP A 140 10.87 -4.53 17.45
C ASP A 140 10.16 -5.89 17.55
N ASP A 141 9.23 -6.06 18.51
CA ASP A 141 8.42 -7.28 18.63
C ASP A 141 7.47 -7.47 17.44
N TYR A 142 6.83 -6.39 16.97
CA TYR A 142 6.00 -6.43 15.77
C TYR A 142 6.83 -6.77 14.52
N ALA A 143 8.01 -6.16 14.38
CA ALA A 143 8.91 -6.44 13.26
C ALA A 143 9.34 -7.92 13.25
N LEU A 144 9.71 -8.45 14.43
CA LEU A 144 10.04 -9.87 14.59
C LEU A 144 8.87 -10.78 14.22
N ARG A 145 7.66 -10.44 14.65
CA ARG A 145 6.43 -11.16 14.30
C ARG A 145 6.24 -11.20 12.78
N SER A 146 6.33 -10.07 12.09
CA SER A 146 6.16 -10.02 10.62
C SER A 146 7.19 -10.90 9.91
N HIS A 147 8.47 -10.84 10.29
CA HIS A 147 9.51 -11.68 9.69
C HIS A 147 9.33 -13.18 9.98
N LYS A 148 8.92 -13.56 11.20
CA LYS A 148 8.64 -14.97 11.55
C LYS A 148 7.48 -15.52 10.73
N LEU A 149 6.37 -14.77 10.66
CA LEU A 149 5.18 -15.17 9.91
C LEU A 149 5.45 -15.27 8.41
N ALA A 150 6.23 -14.34 7.84
CA ALA A 150 6.66 -14.42 6.44
C ALA A 150 7.53 -15.67 6.19
N ALA A 151 8.46 -15.97 7.09
CA ALA A 151 9.32 -17.15 6.97
C ALA A 151 8.51 -18.45 7.04
N GLU A 152 7.54 -18.53 7.96
CA GLU A 152 6.64 -19.67 8.08
C GLU A 152 5.75 -19.84 6.84
N ALA A 153 5.17 -18.75 6.33
CA ALA A 153 4.35 -18.78 5.11
C ALA A 153 5.16 -19.21 3.88
N GLN A 154 6.41 -18.73 3.76
CA GLN A 154 7.31 -19.17 2.70
C GLN A 154 7.64 -20.66 2.82
N GLN A 155 7.95 -21.15 4.03
CA GLN A 155 8.25 -22.57 4.26
C GLN A 155 7.05 -23.49 3.97
N LYS A 156 5.84 -23.01 4.27
CA LYS A 156 4.58 -23.73 3.97
C LYS A 156 4.16 -23.64 2.50
N GLY A 157 4.87 -22.86 1.67
CA GLY A 157 4.57 -22.69 0.25
C GLY A 157 3.31 -21.86 -0.02
N TYR A 158 2.98 -20.90 0.85
CA TYR A 158 1.76 -20.11 0.71
C TYR A 158 1.84 -19.01 -0.35
N PHE A 159 3.05 -18.56 -0.69
CA PHE A 159 3.30 -17.54 -1.72
C PHE A 159 3.19 -18.11 -3.15
N THR A 160 1.97 -18.53 -3.51
CA THR A 160 1.68 -19.08 -4.85
C THR A 160 1.56 -18.02 -5.94
N ASP A 161 1.54 -16.75 -5.57
CA ASP A 161 1.55 -15.56 -6.44
C ASP A 161 2.95 -15.13 -6.86
N LEU A 162 4.02 -15.72 -6.31
CA LEU A 162 5.39 -15.43 -6.71
C LEU A 162 5.75 -16.19 -7.98
N ILE A 163 5.87 -15.47 -9.10
CA ILE A 163 6.32 -16.01 -10.38
C ILE A 163 7.85 -15.89 -10.45
N PRO A 164 8.60 -17.00 -10.61
CA PRO A 164 10.05 -16.95 -10.69
C PRO A 164 10.56 -16.13 -11.88
N VAL A 165 11.51 -15.22 -11.65
CA VAL A 165 12.05 -14.33 -12.69
C VAL A 165 13.51 -14.64 -12.96
N LYS A 166 13.86 -14.83 -14.24
CA LYS A 166 15.24 -14.89 -14.68
C LYS A 166 15.76 -13.47 -14.90
N VAL A 167 16.83 -13.10 -14.21
CA VAL A 167 17.43 -11.78 -14.29
C VAL A 167 18.70 -11.83 -15.13
N ASP A 168 18.79 -10.97 -16.13
CA ASP A 168 19.99 -10.88 -16.97
C ASP A 168 21.23 -10.54 -16.14
N GLY A 169 22.31 -11.29 -16.35
CA GLY A 169 23.57 -11.12 -15.60
C GLY A 169 23.61 -11.76 -14.20
N LYS A 170 22.56 -12.50 -13.79
CA LYS A 170 22.60 -13.38 -12.62
C LYS A 170 22.45 -14.84 -13.03
N ASP A 171 23.26 -15.70 -12.43
CA ASP A 171 23.09 -17.15 -12.55
C ASP A 171 21.89 -17.61 -11.71
N GLY A 172 20.97 -18.34 -12.34
CA GLY A 172 19.77 -18.88 -11.71
C GLY A 172 18.50 -18.06 -11.92
N VAL A 173 17.45 -18.44 -11.18
CA VAL A 173 16.14 -17.80 -11.20
C VAL A 173 15.89 -17.23 -9.80
N VAL A 174 15.33 -16.03 -9.73
CA VAL A 174 14.87 -15.43 -8.47
C VAL A 174 13.45 -15.92 -8.21
N ASP A 175 13.31 -16.81 -7.24
CA ASP A 175 12.07 -17.52 -6.89
C ASP A 175 11.63 -17.28 -5.42
N LYS A 176 12.33 -16.41 -4.70
CA LYS A 176 12.10 -16.11 -3.27
C LYS A 176 12.31 -14.64 -2.95
N ASP A 177 11.56 -14.16 -1.97
CA ASP A 177 11.75 -12.84 -1.40
C ASP A 177 13.03 -12.77 -0.56
N ASN A 178 13.79 -11.68 -0.72
CA ASN A 178 15.08 -11.47 -0.05
C ASN A 178 14.98 -10.71 1.29
N GLY A 179 13.79 -10.20 1.60
CA GLY A 179 13.50 -9.42 2.81
C GLY A 179 13.36 -10.25 4.08
N ILE A 180 13.00 -11.52 3.93
CA ILE A 180 12.62 -12.38 5.06
C ILE A 180 13.87 -12.75 5.86
N ARG A 181 14.06 -12.05 6.99
CA ARG A 181 15.22 -12.19 7.87
C ARG A 181 14.77 -12.25 9.33
N VAL A 182 14.68 -13.45 9.87
CA VAL A 182 14.34 -13.65 11.28
C VAL A 182 15.57 -13.39 12.14
N SER A 183 15.49 -12.40 13.04
CA SER A 183 16.55 -12.05 14.01
C SER A 183 16.12 -12.38 15.44
N THR A 184 17.01 -12.18 16.43
CA THR A 184 16.65 -12.31 17.85
C THR A 184 16.27 -10.95 18.47
N PRO A 185 15.41 -10.90 19.51
CA PRO A 185 15.07 -9.66 20.19
C PRO A 185 16.29 -8.86 20.67
N GLU A 186 17.35 -9.55 21.13
CA GLU A 186 18.58 -8.92 21.61
C GLU A 186 19.38 -8.29 20.48
N GLN A 187 19.32 -8.85 19.27
CA GLN A 187 19.94 -8.26 18.08
C GLN A 187 19.18 -7.01 17.62
N LEU A 188 17.85 -7.07 17.62
CA LEU A 188 16.99 -5.94 17.26
C LEU A 188 17.23 -4.76 18.23
N ALA A 189 17.23 -5.02 19.54
CA ALA A 189 17.42 -4.00 20.57
C ALA A 189 18.78 -3.27 20.48
N LYS A 190 19.83 -3.93 19.96
CA LYS A 190 21.16 -3.33 19.77
C LYS A 190 21.22 -2.31 18.63
N LEU A 191 20.23 -2.29 17.73
CA LEU A 191 20.22 -1.40 16.59
C LEU A 191 19.98 0.05 17.01
N LYS A 192 20.76 0.94 16.42
CA LYS A 192 20.65 2.39 16.61
C LYS A 192 19.43 2.92 15.82
N PRO A 193 18.80 4.02 16.29
CA PRO A 193 17.75 4.70 15.54
C PRO A 193 18.22 5.13 14.16
N ALA A 194 17.37 4.93 13.14
CA ALA A 194 17.71 5.21 11.75
C ALA A 194 17.43 6.67 11.36
N PHE A 195 16.33 7.23 11.87
CA PHE A 195 15.81 8.54 11.48
C PHE A 195 16.08 9.61 12.55
N ILE A 196 15.33 9.61 13.66
CA ILE A 196 15.53 10.56 14.76
C ILE A 196 16.67 10.05 15.66
N LYS A 197 17.78 10.77 15.74
CA LYS A 197 18.94 10.39 16.55
C LYS A 197 19.17 11.41 17.68
N PRO A 198 19.56 10.97 18.89
CA PRO A 198 19.79 9.59 19.32
C PRO A 198 18.57 8.90 19.96
N HIS A 199 17.44 9.60 20.11
CA HIS A 199 16.29 9.16 20.91
C HIS A 199 15.14 8.55 20.12
N GLY A 200 15.28 8.38 18.81
CA GLY A 200 14.25 7.79 17.97
C GLY A 200 13.97 6.34 18.31
N THR A 201 12.78 5.90 17.95
CA THR A 201 12.29 4.54 18.17
C THR A 201 12.34 3.69 16.90
N VAL A 202 12.38 4.33 15.72
CA VAL A 202 12.41 3.62 14.44
C VAL A 202 13.86 3.27 14.07
N THR A 203 14.08 2.01 13.71
CA THR A 203 15.36 1.44 13.30
C THR A 203 15.26 0.80 11.92
N ALA A 204 16.41 0.40 11.37
CA ALA A 204 16.45 -0.32 10.10
C ALA A 204 15.75 -1.69 10.13
N ALA A 205 15.56 -2.29 11.31
CA ALA A 205 14.91 -3.60 11.42
C ALA A 205 13.41 -3.53 11.69
N ASN A 206 12.90 -2.39 12.18
CA ASN A 206 11.47 -2.18 12.39
C ASN A 206 10.85 -1.24 11.33
N ALA A 207 11.56 -1.05 10.22
CA ALA A 207 11.15 -0.30 9.04
C ALA A 207 11.14 -1.23 7.81
N SER A 208 10.26 -0.95 6.85
CA SER A 208 10.41 -1.52 5.51
C SER A 208 11.66 -0.98 4.82
N PHE A 209 12.12 -1.69 3.79
CA PHE A 209 13.34 -1.39 3.06
C PHE A 209 13.05 -1.14 1.57
N LEU A 210 14.01 -0.48 0.90
CA LEU A 210 13.90 -0.23 -0.53
C LEU A 210 13.90 -1.55 -1.29
N THR A 211 12.90 -1.72 -2.15
CA THR A 211 12.62 -2.98 -2.83
C THR A 211 12.24 -2.76 -4.27
N ASP A 212 12.66 -3.72 -5.09
CA ASP A 212 12.28 -3.83 -6.48
C ASP A 212 11.21 -4.91 -6.60
N GLY A 213 10.21 -4.68 -7.44
CA GLY A 213 9.17 -5.68 -7.65
C GLY A 213 8.08 -5.22 -8.60
N ALA A 214 7.38 -6.19 -9.17
CA ALA A 214 6.22 -5.98 -10.02
C ALA A 214 5.09 -6.90 -9.57
N SER A 215 3.86 -6.47 -9.77
CA SER A 215 2.67 -7.27 -9.51
C SER A 215 1.61 -6.95 -10.56
N ALA A 216 0.82 -7.97 -10.90
CA ALA A 216 -0.26 -7.85 -11.85
C ALA A 216 -1.40 -8.79 -11.46
N CYS A 217 -2.61 -8.39 -11.79
CA CYS A 217 -3.81 -9.16 -11.63
C CYS A 217 -4.77 -8.88 -12.79
N LEU A 218 -5.58 -9.88 -13.14
CA LEU A 218 -6.67 -9.72 -14.08
C LEU A 218 -7.94 -9.51 -13.29
N VAL A 219 -8.69 -8.48 -13.63
CA VAL A 219 -9.97 -8.14 -13.02
C VAL A 219 -11.02 -8.19 -14.12
N MET A 220 -12.17 -8.80 -13.81
CA MET A 220 -13.21 -9.06 -14.78
C MET A 220 -14.59 -8.81 -14.19
N SER A 221 -15.57 -8.55 -15.05
CA SER A 221 -16.97 -8.72 -14.65
C SER A 221 -17.26 -10.19 -14.38
N GLU A 222 -18.09 -10.47 -13.38
CA GLU A 222 -18.46 -11.85 -13.02
C GLU A 222 -19.11 -12.58 -14.21
N ALA A 223 -19.96 -11.88 -14.96
CA ALA A 223 -20.61 -12.40 -16.16
C ALA A 223 -19.57 -12.85 -17.21
N LYS A 224 -18.52 -12.05 -17.43
CA LYS A 224 -17.48 -12.41 -18.39
C LYS A 224 -16.59 -13.54 -17.90
N ALA A 225 -16.26 -13.56 -16.61
CA ALA A 225 -15.51 -14.67 -16.02
C ALA A 225 -16.26 -16.00 -16.17
N LYS A 226 -17.59 -16.00 -15.94
CA LYS A 226 -18.47 -17.16 -16.16
C LYS A 226 -18.56 -17.58 -17.62
N GLU A 227 -18.70 -16.62 -18.54
CA GLU A 227 -18.72 -16.88 -20.00
C GLU A 227 -17.43 -17.58 -20.46
N LEU A 228 -16.28 -17.19 -19.91
CA LEU A 228 -14.97 -17.78 -20.23
C LEU A 228 -14.66 -19.06 -19.44
N GLY A 229 -15.56 -19.51 -18.55
CA GLY A 229 -15.34 -20.70 -17.72
C GLY A 229 -14.22 -20.55 -16.68
N LEU A 230 -13.89 -19.32 -16.30
CA LEU A 230 -12.87 -19.02 -15.29
C LEU A 230 -13.43 -19.21 -13.87
N LYS A 231 -12.55 -19.53 -12.92
CA LYS A 231 -12.87 -19.64 -11.49
C LYS A 231 -12.26 -18.45 -10.74
N PRO A 232 -13.07 -17.41 -10.43
CA PRO A 232 -12.54 -16.24 -9.76
C PRO A 232 -12.12 -16.54 -8.31
N LYS A 233 -11.15 -15.78 -7.78
CA LYS A 233 -10.65 -16.01 -6.40
C LYS A 233 -11.39 -15.23 -5.32
N ALA A 234 -11.73 -13.97 -5.57
CA ALA A 234 -12.34 -13.10 -4.57
C ALA A 234 -12.88 -11.82 -5.20
N TYR A 235 -14.02 -11.34 -4.69
CA TYR A 235 -14.72 -10.13 -5.04
C TYR A 235 -14.12 -8.90 -4.37
N LEU A 236 -13.56 -7.98 -5.14
CA LEU A 236 -13.37 -6.56 -4.86
C LEU A 236 -14.77 -5.93 -4.64
N ARG A 237 -15.16 -5.89 -3.37
CA ARG A 237 -16.51 -5.53 -2.89
C ARG A 237 -16.72 -4.03 -2.92
N ASP A 238 -15.92 -3.34 -2.13
CA ASP A 238 -16.03 -1.91 -1.86
C ASP A 238 -14.63 -1.35 -1.62
N PHE A 239 -14.39 -0.12 -2.07
CA PHE A 239 -13.19 0.63 -1.72
C PHE A 239 -13.51 2.07 -1.32
N THR A 240 -12.57 2.70 -0.63
CA THR A 240 -12.59 4.12 -0.31
C THR A 240 -11.18 4.70 -0.27
N TYR A 241 -11.08 5.97 -0.65
CA TYR A 241 -9.88 6.78 -0.49
C TYR A 241 -10.10 7.81 0.60
N VAL A 242 -9.07 8.05 1.40
CA VAL A 242 -9.08 9.04 2.47
C VAL A 242 -7.84 9.91 2.37
N ALA A 243 -7.94 11.13 2.88
CA ALA A 243 -6.84 12.05 3.01
C ALA A 243 -6.77 12.58 4.45
N GLN A 244 -5.57 12.99 4.84
CA GLN A 244 -5.16 13.46 6.16
C GLN A 244 -4.24 14.66 6.00
N ASP A 245 -4.00 15.35 7.11
CA ASP A 245 -2.92 16.33 7.16
C ASP A 245 -1.56 15.61 7.02
N PRO A 246 -0.79 15.89 5.95
CA PRO A 246 0.52 15.28 5.75
C PRO A 246 1.56 15.76 6.78
N VAL A 247 1.30 16.84 7.51
CA VAL A 247 2.22 17.36 8.52
C VAL A 247 2.20 16.48 9.75
N ASP A 248 1.06 16.12 10.33
CA ASP A 248 1.05 15.42 11.63
C ASP A 248 0.52 13.99 11.59
N GLN A 249 -0.21 13.63 10.54
CA GLN A 249 -1.05 12.42 10.53
C GLN A 249 -0.83 11.54 9.30
N LEU A 250 0.22 11.80 8.54
CA LEU A 250 0.44 11.26 7.20
C LEU A 250 0.30 9.72 7.09
N LEU A 251 0.65 8.99 8.13
CA LEU A 251 0.68 7.52 8.12
C LEU A 251 -0.56 6.87 8.76
N LEU A 252 -1.60 7.66 9.08
CA LEU A 252 -2.85 7.16 9.68
C LEU A 252 -3.89 6.72 8.64
N GLY A 253 -3.51 6.53 7.38
CA GLY A 253 -4.32 5.97 6.27
C GLY A 253 -5.35 4.93 6.74
N PRO A 254 -4.90 3.82 7.31
CA PRO A 254 -5.77 2.76 7.81
C PRO A 254 -6.77 3.18 8.89
N ALA A 255 -6.34 3.96 9.89
CA ALA A 255 -7.21 4.39 10.99
C ALA A 255 -8.40 5.25 10.52
N TYR A 256 -8.26 5.97 9.40
CA TYR A 256 -9.36 6.71 8.77
C TYR A 256 -10.12 5.89 7.72
N GLY A 257 -9.43 5.04 6.96
CA GLY A 257 -9.99 4.29 5.84
C GLY A 257 -10.86 3.11 6.27
N ILE A 258 -10.36 2.30 7.21
CA ILE A 258 -11.04 1.08 7.69
C ILE A 258 -12.45 1.38 8.23
N PRO A 259 -12.66 2.37 9.13
CA PRO A 259 -13.99 2.62 9.67
C PRO A 259 -14.98 3.05 8.59
N LYS A 260 -14.52 3.89 7.65
CA LYS A 260 -15.36 4.39 6.56
C LYS A 260 -15.78 3.29 5.60
N ILE A 261 -14.87 2.35 5.27
CA ILE A 261 -15.20 1.28 4.33
C ILE A 261 -16.13 0.24 4.95
N LEU A 262 -15.92 -0.09 6.22
CA LEU A 262 -16.79 -1.02 6.95
C LEU A 262 -18.21 -0.47 7.08
N GLU A 263 -18.34 0.81 7.45
CA GLU A 263 -19.64 1.49 7.52
C GLU A 263 -20.34 1.53 6.15
N LYS A 264 -19.59 1.87 5.08
CA LYS A 264 -20.11 1.87 3.71
C LYS A 264 -20.63 0.48 3.29
N ALA A 265 -19.93 -0.58 3.66
CA ALA A 265 -20.30 -1.95 3.34
C ALA A 265 -21.33 -2.56 4.31
N GLY A 266 -21.67 -1.87 5.40
CA GLY A 266 -22.55 -2.41 6.44
C GLY A 266 -21.94 -3.56 7.25
N LEU A 267 -20.61 -3.64 7.30
CA LEU A 267 -19.86 -4.70 8.00
C LEU A 267 -19.27 -4.17 9.32
N LYS A 268 -19.02 -5.09 10.25
CA LYS A 268 -18.35 -4.83 11.53
C LYS A 268 -16.94 -5.41 11.52
N MET A 269 -16.10 -4.95 12.44
CA MET A 269 -14.76 -5.51 12.68
C MET A 269 -14.79 -7.04 12.91
N SER A 270 -15.85 -7.55 13.56
CA SER A 270 -16.05 -8.98 13.85
C SER A 270 -16.30 -9.82 12.61
N ASP A 271 -16.79 -9.21 11.53
CA ASP A 271 -17.16 -9.93 10.30
C ASP A 271 -15.94 -10.14 9.40
N ILE A 272 -14.79 -9.53 9.74
CA ILE A 272 -13.57 -9.60 8.95
C ILE A 272 -12.68 -10.75 9.46
N ASP A 273 -12.29 -11.61 8.53
CA ASP A 273 -11.49 -12.80 8.78
C ASP A 273 -10.02 -12.59 8.47
N THR A 274 -9.71 -11.69 7.55
CA THR A 274 -8.34 -11.42 7.11
C THR A 274 -8.08 -9.92 7.05
N TRP A 275 -7.01 -9.48 7.73
CA TRP A 275 -6.51 -8.11 7.61
C TRP A 275 -5.16 -8.14 6.92
N GLU A 276 -5.04 -7.45 5.79
CA GLU A 276 -3.79 -7.28 5.03
C GLU A 276 -3.47 -5.79 4.90
N ILE A 277 -2.60 -5.33 5.78
CA ILE A 277 -2.34 -3.91 6.00
C ILE A 277 -0.90 -3.60 5.64
N HIS A 278 -0.72 -2.54 4.86
CA HIS A 278 0.58 -2.08 4.42
C HIS A 278 1.51 -1.72 5.59
N GLU A 279 2.55 -2.52 5.80
CA GLU A 279 3.56 -2.31 6.85
C GLU A 279 4.69 -1.41 6.39
N ALA A 280 4.48 -0.09 6.38
CA ALA A 280 5.56 0.85 6.06
C ALA A 280 6.64 0.84 7.15
N PHE A 281 6.19 0.87 8.41
CA PHE A 281 7.01 0.84 9.62
C PHE A 281 6.21 0.14 10.73
N ALA A 282 6.88 -0.55 11.65
CA ALA A 282 6.21 -1.16 12.80
C ALA A 282 5.50 -0.08 13.65
N GLY A 283 6.18 1.05 13.89
CA GLY A 283 5.59 2.21 14.59
C GLY A 283 4.34 2.76 13.91
N GLN A 284 4.26 2.72 12.57
CA GLN A 284 3.07 3.13 11.83
C GLN A 284 1.89 2.19 12.09
N ILE A 285 2.11 0.88 12.06
CA ILE A 285 1.06 -0.10 12.32
C ILE A 285 0.54 0.03 13.76
N LEU A 286 1.45 0.07 14.73
CA LEU A 286 1.10 0.20 16.15
C LEU A 286 0.35 1.51 16.43
N ALA A 287 0.76 2.62 15.81
CA ALA A 287 0.04 3.88 15.91
C ALA A 287 -1.38 3.79 15.32
N ASN A 288 -1.56 3.12 14.18
CA ASN A 288 -2.89 2.91 13.59
C ASN A 288 -3.78 2.04 14.48
N LEU A 289 -3.24 0.96 15.05
CA LEU A 289 -3.98 0.10 15.99
C LEU A 289 -4.41 0.88 17.23
N LYS A 290 -3.50 1.65 17.84
CA LYS A 290 -3.79 2.51 19.00
C LYS A 290 -4.79 3.62 18.67
N ALA A 291 -4.72 4.20 17.47
CA ALA A 291 -5.69 5.19 17.00
C ALA A 291 -7.10 4.59 16.85
N MET A 292 -7.20 3.40 16.26
CA MET A 292 -8.49 2.69 16.09
C MET A 292 -9.09 2.26 17.43
N ASP A 293 -8.26 1.98 18.44
CA ASP A 293 -8.69 1.57 19.79
C ASP A 293 -8.86 2.74 20.78
N SER A 294 -8.84 4.00 20.30
CA SER A 294 -8.96 5.20 21.14
C SER A 294 -10.29 5.93 20.93
N ASP A 295 -11.08 6.08 22.00
CA ASP A 295 -12.31 6.89 21.97
C ASP A 295 -12.00 8.37 21.68
N TRP A 296 -10.91 8.89 22.25
CA TRP A 296 -10.47 10.27 22.00
C TRP A 296 -10.17 10.51 20.52
N PHE A 297 -9.46 9.59 19.87
CA PHE A 297 -9.15 9.72 18.45
C PHE A 297 -10.42 9.65 17.61
N ALA A 298 -11.32 8.73 17.94
CA ALA A 298 -12.59 8.56 17.24
C ALA A 298 -13.48 9.82 17.34
N GLN A 299 -13.57 10.44 18.51
CA GLN A 299 -14.36 11.66 18.72
C GLN A 299 -13.72 12.88 18.06
N THR A 300 -12.40 13.03 18.21
CA THR A 300 -11.68 14.25 17.78
C THR A 300 -11.50 14.29 16.26
N TYR A 301 -11.19 13.16 15.64
CA TYR A 301 -10.75 13.11 14.24
C TYR A 301 -11.70 12.36 13.31
N LEU A 302 -12.40 11.34 13.81
CA LEU A 302 -13.33 10.55 13.00
C LEU A 302 -14.77 11.06 13.08
N GLY A 303 -15.08 11.95 14.03
CA GLY A 303 -16.46 12.40 14.29
C GLY A 303 -17.39 11.29 14.78
N ARG A 304 -16.83 10.25 15.43
CA ARG A 304 -17.57 9.09 15.95
C ARG A 304 -17.72 9.18 17.46
N GLN A 305 -18.78 8.59 18.01
CA GLN A 305 -19.02 8.63 19.46
C GLN A 305 -18.05 7.72 20.24
N THR A 306 -17.74 6.56 19.68
CA THR A 306 -16.89 5.54 20.30
C THR A 306 -15.79 5.12 19.33
N LYS A 307 -14.74 4.51 19.89
CA LYS A 307 -13.66 3.86 19.16
C LYS A 307 -14.17 2.84 18.14
N VAL A 308 -13.32 2.57 17.16
CA VAL A 308 -13.56 1.57 16.11
C VAL A 308 -13.29 0.17 16.66
N GLY A 309 -12.25 0.06 17.49
CA GLY A 309 -11.74 -1.18 18.06
C GLY A 309 -10.48 -1.67 17.34
N ALA A 310 -9.52 -2.20 18.10
CA ALA A 310 -8.38 -2.89 17.54
C ALA A 310 -8.83 -4.23 16.91
N PRO A 311 -8.40 -4.54 15.67
CA PRO A 311 -8.60 -5.86 15.09
C PRO A 311 -7.79 -6.92 15.83
N ASP A 312 -8.26 -8.17 15.73
CA ASP A 312 -7.53 -9.32 16.23
C ASP A 312 -6.20 -9.49 15.48
N LEU A 313 -5.09 -9.46 16.23
CA LEU A 313 -3.76 -9.60 15.68
C LEU A 313 -3.51 -11.00 15.10
N ASP A 314 -4.25 -12.03 15.49
CA ASP A 314 -4.11 -13.36 14.89
C ASP A 314 -4.66 -13.43 13.45
N LYS A 315 -5.53 -12.49 13.09
CA LYS A 315 -6.04 -12.31 11.72
C LYS A 315 -5.23 -11.30 10.89
N TRP A 316 -4.30 -10.56 11.52
CA TRP A 316 -3.55 -9.44 10.95
C TRP A 316 -2.22 -9.83 10.34
N ASN A 317 -2.03 -9.61 9.03
CA ASN A 317 -0.79 -9.88 8.27
C ASN A 317 -0.16 -11.24 8.62
N LYS A 318 -0.98 -12.29 8.62
CA LYS A 318 -0.60 -13.62 9.14
C LYS A 318 0.42 -14.33 8.26
N TRP A 319 0.59 -13.91 7.01
CA TRP A 319 1.62 -14.42 6.10
C TRP A 319 2.82 -13.46 5.99
N GLY A 320 2.98 -12.59 7.00
CA GLY A 320 3.91 -11.46 6.93
C GLY A 320 3.35 -10.32 6.10
N GLY A 321 4.04 -9.18 6.13
CA GLY A 321 3.64 -7.98 5.40
C GLY A 321 4.83 -7.27 4.78
N SER A 322 4.62 -6.01 4.39
CA SER A 322 5.61 -5.25 3.61
C SER A 322 6.92 -4.98 4.36
N LEU A 323 6.91 -5.01 5.70
CA LEU A 323 8.10 -4.83 6.52
C LEU A 323 9.07 -6.00 6.30
N SER A 324 8.53 -7.21 6.19
CA SER A 324 9.32 -8.44 6.06
C SER A 324 9.53 -8.88 4.62
N ILE A 325 8.51 -8.75 3.77
CA ILE A 325 8.55 -9.20 2.37
C ILE A 325 9.18 -8.12 1.49
N GLY A 326 8.70 -6.87 1.64
CA GLY A 326 9.10 -5.76 0.80
C GLY A 326 7.97 -4.80 0.47
N HIS A 327 8.34 -3.56 0.16
CA HIS A 327 7.45 -2.48 -0.26
C HIS A 327 7.87 -1.86 -1.59
N PRO A 328 7.81 -2.60 -2.72
CA PRO A 328 7.92 -1.98 -4.04
C PRO A 328 6.72 -1.08 -4.21
N PHE A 329 6.96 0.24 -4.29
CA PHE A 329 5.91 1.25 -4.11
C PHE A 329 4.68 0.93 -4.97
N ALA A 330 4.78 0.99 -6.30
CA ALA A 330 3.62 0.74 -7.17
C ALA A 330 3.03 -0.68 -7.10
N ALA A 331 3.81 -1.68 -6.70
CA ALA A 331 3.43 -3.10 -6.82
C ALA A 331 2.79 -3.67 -5.54
N THR A 332 2.95 -2.99 -4.41
CA THR A 332 2.54 -3.51 -3.09
C THR A 332 1.04 -3.78 -2.96
N GLY A 333 0.18 -2.98 -3.58
CA GLY A 333 -1.27 -3.09 -3.40
C GLY A 333 -1.89 -4.31 -4.03
N VAL A 334 -1.48 -4.66 -5.24
CA VAL A 334 -1.94 -5.91 -5.86
C VAL A 334 -1.41 -7.11 -5.08
N ARG A 335 -0.18 -7.05 -4.55
CA ARG A 335 0.33 -8.09 -3.66
C ARG A 335 -0.50 -8.24 -2.38
N LEU A 336 -0.91 -7.14 -1.74
CA LEU A 336 -1.84 -7.18 -0.59
C LEU A 336 -3.18 -7.81 -0.99
N ALA A 337 -3.72 -7.47 -2.16
CA ALA A 337 -4.95 -8.06 -2.67
C ALA A 337 -4.84 -9.56 -2.94
N MET A 338 -3.74 -9.99 -3.56
CA MET A 338 -3.44 -11.39 -3.81
C MET A 338 -3.30 -12.19 -2.51
N HIS A 339 -2.51 -11.67 -1.56
CA HIS A 339 -2.38 -12.27 -0.24
C HIS A 339 -3.73 -12.40 0.46
N THR A 340 -4.56 -11.34 0.42
CA THR A 340 -5.90 -11.38 1.03
C THR A 340 -6.76 -12.47 0.40
N ALA A 341 -6.86 -12.50 -0.94
CA ALA A 341 -7.65 -13.51 -1.64
C ALA A 341 -7.15 -14.94 -1.34
N HIS A 342 -5.84 -15.16 -1.36
CA HIS A 342 -5.25 -16.46 -1.04
C HIS A 342 -5.48 -16.86 0.42
N ARG A 343 -5.39 -15.92 1.35
CA ARG A 343 -5.67 -16.15 2.78
C ARG A 343 -7.12 -16.49 3.03
N LEU A 344 -8.07 -15.75 2.44
CA LEU A 344 -9.50 -16.05 2.57
C LEU A 344 -9.81 -17.48 2.11
N VAL A 345 -9.20 -17.93 1.02
CA VAL A 345 -9.40 -19.29 0.50
C VAL A 345 -8.72 -20.35 1.36
N ARG A 346 -7.45 -20.15 1.75
CA ARG A 346 -6.68 -21.13 2.54
C ARG A 346 -7.11 -21.23 4.01
N GLU A 347 -7.58 -20.12 4.59
CA GLU A 347 -7.96 -20.02 6.00
C GLU A 347 -9.48 -20.07 6.20
N ASP A 348 -10.24 -20.37 5.15
CA ASP A 348 -11.70 -20.48 5.15
C ASP A 348 -12.46 -19.24 5.66
N GLY A 349 -11.97 -18.04 5.28
CA GLY A 349 -12.60 -16.76 5.60
C GLY A 349 -13.50 -16.23 4.48
N GLN A 350 -14.48 -15.39 4.82
CA GLN A 350 -15.38 -14.78 3.84
C GLN A 350 -14.98 -13.34 3.50
N PHE A 351 -14.70 -12.49 4.49
CA PHE A 351 -14.39 -11.07 4.25
C PHE A 351 -12.97 -10.72 4.67
N GLY A 352 -12.26 -10.02 3.79
CA GLY A 352 -10.92 -9.50 4.04
C GLY A 352 -10.87 -7.99 3.85
N VAL A 353 -10.06 -7.32 4.67
CA VAL A 353 -9.80 -5.87 4.55
C VAL A 353 -8.35 -5.66 4.17
N ILE A 354 -8.16 -4.89 3.10
CA ILE A 354 -6.89 -4.33 2.69
C ILE A 354 -6.87 -2.87 3.07
N SER A 355 -5.77 -2.39 3.66
CA SER A 355 -5.57 -0.96 3.80
C SER A 355 -4.10 -0.56 3.69
N ALA A 356 -3.86 0.63 3.15
CA ALA A 356 -2.53 1.19 3.14
C ALA A 356 -2.51 2.67 3.50
N CYS A 357 -1.45 3.05 4.21
CA CYS A 357 -0.99 4.43 4.24
C CYS A 357 -0.17 4.74 2.98
N ALA A 358 -0.21 5.99 2.54
CA ALA A 358 0.54 6.48 1.40
C ALA A 358 1.11 7.87 1.71
N ALA A 359 2.23 8.21 1.07
CA ALA A 359 2.78 9.56 1.14
C ALA A 359 1.78 10.60 0.62
N GLY A 360 2.00 11.87 0.95
CA GLY A 360 1.04 12.96 0.68
C GLY A 360 -0.19 12.96 1.59
N GLY A 361 -0.14 12.22 2.71
CA GLY A 361 -1.23 12.16 3.69
C GLY A 361 -2.46 11.46 3.15
N GLN A 362 -2.27 10.34 2.46
CA GLN A 362 -3.36 9.61 1.83
C GLN A 362 -3.48 8.20 2.40
N GLY A 363 -4.68 7.65 2.30
CA GLY A 363 -4.96 6.28 2.66
C GLY A 363 -5.99 5.67 1.73
N VAL A 364 -5.99 4.35 1.69
CA VAL A 364 -6.96 3.57 0.95
C VAL A 364 -7.36 2.36 1.77
N ALA A 365 -8.63 2.01 1.72
CA ALA A 365 -9.15 0.79 2.29
C ALA A 365 -10.07 0.11 1.27
N MET A 366 -10.00 -1.21 1.21
CA MET A 366 -10.76 -2.04 0.29
C MET A 366 -11.21 -3.31 0.99
N ILE A 367 -12.40 -3.78 0.66
CA ILE A 367 -12.95 -5.04 1.12
C ILE A 367 -12.89 -6.04 -0.03
N LEU A 368 -12.35 -7.22 0.29
CA LEU A 368 -12.43 -8.40 -0.56
C LEU A 368 -13.40 -9.40 0.07
N GLU A 369 -14.18 -10.07 -0.75
CA GLU A 369 -15.10 -11.13 -0.35
C GLU A 369 -14.72 -12.41 -1.12
N ARG A 370 -14.62 -13.56 -0.45
CA ARG A 370 -14.23 -14.81 -1.10
C ARG A 370 -15.27 -15.26 -2.14
N HIS A 371 -14.82 -15.69 -3.32
CA HIS A 371 -15.71 -16.31 -4.30
C HIS A 371 -16.15 -17.70 -3.82
N PRO A 372 -17.42 -18.10 -3.97
CA PRO A 372 -17.88 -19.44 -3.57
C PRO A 372 -17.14 -20.57 -4.30
N ASP A 373 -16.75 -20.36 -5.56
CA ASP A 373 -16.00 -21.32 -6.36
C ASP A 373 -14.47 -21.19 -6.23
N ALA A 374 -13.98 -20.33 -5.34
CA ALA A 374 -12.56 -20.13 -5.16
C ALA A 374 -11.89 -21.37 -4.55
N THR A 375 -10.85 -21.87 -5.21
CA THR A 375 -10.06 -22.99 -4.72
C THR A 375 -8.63 -22.56 -4.44
N CYS A 376 -8.00 -23.23 -3.47
CA CYS A 376 -6.55 -23.13 -3.30
C CYS A 376 -5.88 -23.63 -4.60
N ASN A 377 -4.92 -22.86 -5.11
CA ASN A 377 -3.99 -23.38 -6.13
C ASN A 377 -3.01 -24.35 -5.49
#